data_AF-A0ABD2K0U5-F1
#
_entry.id   AF-A0ABD2K0U5-F1
#
_cell.length_a   1.000
_cell.length_b   1.000
_cell.length_c   1.000
_cell.angle_alpha   90.00
_cell.angle_beta   90.00
_cell.angle_gamma   90.00
#
_symmetry.space_group_name_H-M   'P 1'
#
loop_
_entity.id
_entity.type
_entity.pdbx_description
1 polymer ?
#
loop_
_entity_poly.entity_id
_entity_poly.type
_entity_poly.pdbx_seq_one_letter_code
_entity_poly.pdbx_strand_id
1 'polypeptide(L)'
;MSHAPPQTLFERRTGKAPDIPTIVGMAYTITKHMRMLKINGTYWMLQQPRVTTASAPMVNAIKRALLAFHCQNRFFPEHIFVFRSVASEGEYKKPALTMVVCQRTAKYSINPTSMTEFLLIVRRITRGIAQPLRCTVVVDTAQPRVKLGELEQISYALCYQHDICSGPTAEPGVIYCAKDFSKRGRNNWRTSTADGATFQEFDYPPLGQSEEVRAQAQEQ
;
A
#
# COMPACT_ATOMS: atom_id res chain seq x y z
N MET A 1 -1.34 -2.59 1.18
CA MET A 1 -2.00 -3.64 1.98
C MET A 1 -2.03 -3.21 3.44
N SER A 2 -3.14 -3.42 4.14
CA SER A 2 -3.28 -3.17 5.57
C SER A 2 -3.51 -4.51 6.27
N HIS A 3 -2.46 -5.02 6.91
CA HIS A 3 -2.48 -6.29 7.64
C HIS A 3 -3.04 -6.14 9.05
N ALA A 4 -3.58 -7.22 9.59
CA ALA A 4 -3.90 -7.30 11.02
C ALA A 4 -2.62 -7.09 11.86
N PRO A 5 -2.73 -6.47 13.05
CA PRO A 5 -1.63 -6.44 14.00
C PRO A 5 -1.14 -7.86 14.34
N PRO A 6 0.12 -8.02 14.77
CA PRO A 6 0.64 -9.32 15.19
C PRO A 6 -0.16 -9.82 16.40
N GLN A 7 -0.62 -11.08 16.33
CA GLN A 7 -1.33 -11.71 17.44
C GLN A 7 -0.45 -11.82 18.69
N THR A 8 -1.08 -11.67 19.85
CA THR A 8 -0.43 -11.85 21.15
C THR A 8 0.00 -13.31 21.35
N LEU A 9 0.96 -13.56 22.24
CA LEU A 9 1.40 -14.92 22.57
C LEU A 9 0.23 -15.77 23.13
N PHE A 10 -0.68 -15.14 23.86
CA PHE A 10 -1.88 -15.78 24.40
C PHE A 10 -2.84 -16.23 23.30
N GLU A 11 -3.16 -15.36 22.33
CA GLU A 11 -4.02 -15.68 21.18
C GLU A 11 -3.45 -16.81 20.32
N ARG A 12 -2.12 -16.82 20.12
CA ARG A 12 -1.46 -17.88 19.34
C ARG A 12 -1.52 -19.23 20.06
N ARG A 13 -1.35 -19.25 21.38
CA ARG A 13 -1.43 -20.47 22.20
C ARG A 13 -2.85 -21.02 22.30
N THR A 14 -3.84 -20.14 22.28
CA THR A 14 -5.27 -20.51 22.30
C THR A 14 -5.84 -20.83 20.92
N GLY A 15 -5.03 -20.73 19.85
CA GLY A 15 -5.46 -21.04 18.49
C GLY A 15 -6.57 -20.13 17.96
N LYS A 16 -6.81 -18.98 18.60
CA LYS A 16 -7.82 -18.02 18.13
C LYS A 16 -7.38 -17.46 16.79
N ALA A 17 -8.28 -17.51 15.80
CA ALA A 17 -8.05 -16.86 14.52
C ALA A 17 -7.97 -15.33 14.74
N PRO A 18 -7.16 -14.60 13.95
CA PRO A 18 -7.15 -13.14 14.00
C PRO A 18 -8.53 -12.56 13.65
N ASP A 19 -9.12 -11.78 14.55
CA ASP A 19 -10.44 -11.13 14.35
C ASP A 19 -10.41 -10.01 13.31
N ILE A 20 -9.23 -9.42 13.09
CA ILE A 20 -9.06 -8.29 12.17
C ILE A 20 -8.73 -8.80 10.76
N PRO A 21 -9.54 -8.48 9.73
CA PRO A 21 -9.28 -8.92 8.36
C PRO A 21 -8.09 -8.17 7.73
N THR A 22 -7.43 -8.84 6.79
CA THR A 22 -6.43 -8.20 5.93
C THR A 22 -7.13 -7.47 4.80
N ILE A 23 -6.78 -6.21 4.57
CA ILE A 23 -7.43 -5.36 3.56
C ILE A 23 -6.44 -5.05 2.46
N VAL A 24 -6.83 -5.38 1.23
CA VAL A 24 -6.04 -5.14 0.02
C VAL A 24 -6.71 -4.02 -0.77
N GLY A 25 -6.01 -2.90 -0.89
CA GLY A 25 -6.35 -1.86 -1.84
C GLY A 25 -5.56 -2.05 -3.13
N MET A 26 -6.26 -1.86 -4.26
CA MET A 26 -5.71 -1.85 -5.61
C MET A 26 -6.05 -0.51 -6.24
N ALA A 27 -5.08 0.13 -6.88
CA ALA A 27 -5.30 1.30 -7.70
C ALA A 27 -4.77 1.05 -9.11
N TYR A 28 -5.41 1.68 -10.09
CA TYR A 28 -5.08 1.54 -11.50
C TYR A 28 -5.40 2.83 -12.25
N THR A 29 -4.68 3.04 -13.34
CA THR A 29 -4.85 4.21 -14.22
C THR A 29 -5.94 3.93 -15.25
N ILE A 30 -6.82 4.91 -15.50
CA ILE A 30 -7.91 4.77 -16.48
C ILE A 30 -7.65 5.52 -17.78
N THR A 31 -6.79 6.54 -17.79
CA THR A 31 -6.60 7.43 -18.95
C THR A 31 -5.22 7.24 -19.59
N LYS A 32 -5.15 7.23 -20.93
CA LYS A 32 -3.89 7.20 -21.70
C LYS A 32 -3.03 8.47 -21.55
N HIS A 33 -3.65 9.63 -21.37
CA HIS A 33 -2.93 10.90 -21.35
C HIS A 33 -2.26 11.19 -20.01
N MET A 34 -0.93 11.28 -20.03
CA MET A 34 -0.10 11.64 -18.86
C MET A 34 -0.48 12.99 -18.23
N ARG A 35 -1.05 13.92 -19.00
CA ARG A 35 -1.52 15.22 -18.48
C ARG A 35 -2.79 15.15 -17.63
N MET A 36 -3.58 14.07 -17.70
CA MET A 36 -4.83 13.88 -16.94
C MET A 36 -4.97 12.42 -16.50
N LEU A 37 -3.93 11.92 -15.84
CA LEU A 37 -3.83 10.53 -15.46
C LEU A 37 -4.73 10.25 -14.24
N LYS A 38 -6.00 9.95 -14.52
CA LYS A 38 -7.00 9.59 -13.51
C LYS A 38 -6.67 8.22 -12.94
N ILE A 39 -6.56 8.17 -11.61
CA ILE A 39 -6.41 6.92 -10.86
C ILE A 39 -7.78 6.54 -10.31
N ASN A 40 -8.19 5.31 -10.54
CA ASN A 40 -9.29 4.68 -9.82
C ASN A 40 -8.74 3.55 -8.94
N GLY A 41 -9.56 3.06 -8.04
CA GLY A 41 -9.18 1.90 -7.27
C GLY A 41 -10.35 1.29 -6.54
N THR A 42 -10.08 0.10 -6.01
CA THR A 42 -11.02 -0.67 -5.22
C THR A 42 -10.26 -1.28 -4.05
N TYR A 43 -11.00 -1.67 -3.02
CA TYR A 43 -10.45 -2.46 -1.94
C TYR A 43 -11.37 -3.65 -1.69
N TRP A 44 -10.78 -4.73 -1.16
CA TRP A 44 -11.52 -5.88 -0.68
C TRP A 44 -10.90 -6.38 0.62
N MET A 45 -11.74 -7.06 1.40
CA MET A 45 -11.34 -7.67 2.66
C MET A 45 -11.09 -9.16 2.41
N LEU A 46 -9.99 -9.67 2.94
CA LEU A 46 -9.69 -11.09 2.94
C LEU A 46 -10.18 -11.68 4.25
N GLN A 47 -11.13 -12.60 4.14
CA GLN A 47 -11.80 -13.26 5.26
C GLN A 47 -10.87 -14.21 6.02
N GLN A 48 -9.76 -14.62 5.39
CA GLN A 48 -8.67 -15.33 6.06
C GLN A 48 -7.45 -14.41 6.25
N PRO A 49 -6.98 -14.22 7.49
CA PRO A 49 -5.82 -13.40 7.77
C PRO A 49 -4.54 -14.03 7.18
N ARG A 50 -3.69 -13.19 6.58
CA ARG A 50 -2.38 -13.56 5.97
C ARG A 50 -2.43 -14.40 4.68
N VAL A 51 -3.57 -14.50 3.99
CA VAL A 51 -3.56 -15.03 2.61
C VAL A 51 -2.98 -13.97 1.66
N THR A 52 -1.74 -14.16 1.25
CA THR A 52 -1.03 -13.30 0.28
C THR A 52 -1.19 -13.79 -1.17
N THR A 53 -1.89 -14.91 -1.38
CA THR A 53 -2.01 -15.57 -2.69
C THR A 53 -3.28 -15.12 -3.40
N ALA A 54 -3.17 -14.95 -4.73
CA ALA A 54 -4.21 -14.46 -5.63
C ALA A 54 -5.56 -15.15 -5.41
N SER A 55 -6.47 -14.45 -4.75
CA SER A 55 -7.82 -14.92 -4.49
C SER A 55 -8.75 -14.50 -5.63
N ALA A 56 -9.88 -15.20 -5.81
CA ALA A 56 -10.94 -14.84 -6.75
C ALA A 56 -11.28 -13.33 -6.81
N PRO A 57 -11.31 -12.56 -5.70
CA PRO A 57 -11.54 -11.11 -5.76
C PRO A 57 -10.44 -10.32 -6.46
N MET A 58 -9.17 -10.76 -6.43
CA MET A 58 -8.09 -10.08 -7.14
C MET A 58 -8.27 -10.18 -8.65
N VAL A 59 -8.59 -11.39 -9.16
CA VAL A 59 -8.85 -11.61 -10.59
C VAL A 59 -10.03 -10.76 -11.05
N ASN A 60 -11.10 -10.68 -10.25
CA ASN A 60 -12.25 -9.84 -10.55
C ASN A 60 -11.91 -8.34 -10.52
N ALA A 61 -11.07 -7.90 -9.59
CA ALA A 61 -10.61 -6.51 -9.54
C ALA A 61 -9.79 -6.14 -10.78
N ILE A 62 -8.88 -7.02 -11.23
CA ILE A 62 -8.10 -6.83 -12.45
C ILE A 62 -9.02 -6.79 -13.68
N LYS A 63 -9.98 -7.71 -13.78
CA LYS A 63 -10.99 -7.69 -14.87
C LYS A 63 -11.75 -6.36 -14.92
N ARG A 64 -12.21 -5.86 -13.76
CA ARG A 64 -12.88 -4.56 -13.68
C ARG A 64 -11.97 -3.40 -14.07
N ALA A 65 -10.69 -3.44 -13.69
CA ALA A 65 -9.71 -2.44 -14.08
C ALA A 65 -9.50 -2.40 -15.60
N LEU A 66 -9.34 -3.57 -16.23
CA LEU A 66 -9.19 -3.68 -17.69
C LEU A 66 -10.44 -3.22 -18.43
N LEU A 67 -11.63 -3.58 -17.94
CA LEU A 67 -12.90 -3.12 -18.51
C LEU A 67 -13.07 -1.60 -18.35
N ALA A 68 -12.75 -1.04 -17.18
CA ALA A 68 -12.81 0.40 -16.96
C ALA A 68 -11.85 1.16 -17.91
N PHE A 69 -10.65 0.64 -18.11
CA PHE A 69 -9.69 1.19 -19.07
C PHE A 69 -10.22 1.10 -20.51
N HIS A 70 -10.80 -0.03 -20.90
CA HIS A 70 -11.37 -0.23 -22.23
C HIS A 70 -12.57 0.68 -22.49
N CYS A 71 -13.47 0.85 -21.51
CA CYS A 71 -14.60 1.76 -21.61
C CYS A 71 -14.16 3.21 -21.89
N GLN A 72 -13.04 3.63 -21.32
CA GLN A 72 -12.55 5.00 -21.46
C GLN A 72 -11.68 5.23 -22.70
N ASN A 73 -10.84 4.26 -23.09
CA ASN A 73 -9.88 4.42 -24.19
C ASN A 73 -10.26 3.68 -25.48
N ARG A 74 -11.27 2.79 -25.45
CA ARG A 74 -11.73 1.92 -26.56
C ARG A 74 -10.72 0.85 -27.03
N PHE A 75 -9.64 0.63 -26.30
CA PHE A 75 -8.68 -0.45 -26.55
C PHE A 75 -8.17 -1.04 -25.22
N PHE A 76 -7.58 -2.24 -25.27
CA PHE A 76 -6.94 -2.87 -24.11
C PHE A 76 -5.47 -2.48 -24.02
N PRO A 77 -4.90 -2.34 -22.80
CA PRO A 77 -3.50 -1.97 -22.64
C PRO A 77 -2.60 -3.08 -23.19
N GLU A 78 -1.61 -2.71 -24.00
CA GLU A 78 -0.59 -3.62 -24.53
C GLU A 78 0.46 -3.99 -23.45
N HIS A 79 0.79 -3.02 -22.58
CA HIS A 79 1.72 -3.19 -21.48
C HIS A 79 1.07 -2.85 -20.15
N ILE A 80 1.30 -3.70 -19.15
CA ILE A 80 0.78 -3.54 -17.79
C ILE A 80 1.95 -3.52 -16.81
N PHE A 81 2.13 -2.41 -16.12
CA PHE A 81 3.08 -2.28 -15.03
C PHE A 81 2.37 -2.47 -13.70
N VAL A 82 2.79 -3.48 -12.93
CA VAL A 82 2.19 -3.77 -11.63
C VAL A 82 3.14 -3.31 -10.52
N PHE A 83 2.73 -2.29 -9.77
CA PHE A 83 3.44 -1.81 -8.60
C PHE A 83 2.85 -2.42 -7.33
N ARG A 84 3.65 -3.20 -6.61
CA ARG A 84 3.24 -3.84 -5.34
C ARG A 84 3.96 -3.21 -4.16
N SER A 85 3.20 -2.83 -3.14
CA SER A 85 3.75 -2.34 -1.88
C SER A 85 3.88 -3.47 -0.87
N VAL A 86 5.09 -3.64 -0.34
CA VAL A 86 5.45 -4.57 0.74
C VAL A 86 5.27 -6.04 0.35
N ALA A 87 6.39 -6.72 0.15
CA ALA A 87 6.49 -8.17 0.15
C ALA A 87 7.82 -8.50 0.82
N SER A 88 7.84 -9.40 1.82
CA SER A 88 9.12 -9.94 2.26
C SER A 88 9.80 -10.65 1.07
N GLU A 89 11.12 -10.75 1.05
CA GLU A 89 11.84 -11.42 -0.05
C GLU A 89 11.35 -12.87 -0.28
N GLY A 90 10.94 -13.54 0.79
CA GLY A 90 10.31 -14.87 0.74
C GLY A 90 8.90 -14.91 0.14
N GLU A 91 8.28 -13.76 -0.14
CA GLU A 91 6.96 -13.65 -0.81
C GLU A 91 7.06 -13.37 -2.31
N TYR A 92 8.26 -13.32 -2.88
CA TYR A 92 8.49 -13.19 -4.32
C TYR A 92 8.14 -14.49 -5.06
N LYS A 93 6.87 -14.92 -4.99
CA LYS A 93 6.36 -16.00 -5.84
C LYS A 93 6.23 -15.48 -7.27
N LYS A 94 6.74 -16.22 -8.26
CA LYS A 94 6.74 -15.89 -9.71
C LYS A 94 5.36 -15.37 -10.19
N PRO A 95 5.15 -14.04 -10.32
CA PRO A 95 3.96 -13.52 -10.99
C PRO A 95 4.06 -13.71 -12.52
N ALA A 96 2.92 -13.65 -13.21
CA ALA A 96 2.84 -13.78 -14.67
C ALA A 96 2.93 -12.44 -15.43
N LEU A 97 3.12 -11.31 -14.72
CA LEU A 97 3.15 -9.95 -15.27
C LEU A 97 4.36 -9.18 -14.76
N THR A 98 4.79 -8.15 -15.51
CA THR A 98 5.87 -7.26 -15.10
C THR A 98 5.53 -6.60 -13.75
N MET A 99 6.22 -7.04 -12.70
CA MET A 99 5.94 -6.67 -11.31
C MET A 99 7.14 -5.96 -10.71
N VAL A 100 6.91 -4.72 -10.29
CA VAL A 100 7.86 -3.91 -9.52
C VAL A 100 7.38 -3.88 -8.08
N VAL A 101 8.19 -4.42 -7.17
CA VAL A 101 7.94 -4.36 -5.74
C VAL A 101 8.68 -3.17 -5.15
N CYS A 102 7.96 -2.27 -4.49
CA CYS A 102 8.54 -1.09 -3.86
C CYS A 102 8.48 -1.20 -2.33
N GLN A 103 9.61 -1.01 -1.67
CA GLN A 103 9.79 -1.08 -0.22
C GLN A 103 10.59 0.11 0.29
N ARG A 104 10.23 0.63 1.46
CA ARG A 104 11.06 1.63 2.16
C ARG A 104 12.10 0.89 2.98
N THR A 105 13.37 1.08 2.68
CA THR A 105 14.46 0.40 3.40
C THR A 105 15.32 1.42 4.14
N ALA A 106 15.56 1.17 5.42
CA ALA A 106 16.54 1.91 6.22
C ALA A 106 17.98 1.38 6.04
N LYS A 107 18.14 0.17 5.48
CA LYS A 107 19.44 -0.45 5.21
C LYS A 107 19.79 -0.29 3.73
N TYR A 108 20.92 0.38 3.46
CA TYR A 108 21.51 0.57 2.13
C TYR A 108 22.27 -0.68 1.67
N SER A 109 21.67 -1.87 1.77
CA SER A 109 22.29 -3.07 1.21
C SER A 109 22.17 -2.98 -0.31
N ILE A 110 23.29 -2.63 -0.94
CA ILE A 110 23.43 -2.54 -2.40
C ILE A 110 23.57 -3.98 -2.92
N ASN A 111 22.55 -4.41 -3.67
CA ASN A 111 22.49 -5.60 -4.55
C ASN A 111 22.83 -6.98 -3.93
N PRO A 112 21.84 -7.79 -3.53
CA PRO A 112 21.99 -9.24 -3.65
C PRO A 112 21.97 -9.60 -5.15
N THR A 113 22.98 -10.35 -5.59
CA THR A 113 23.40 -10.62 -6.98
C THR A 113 22.35 -11.26 -7.91
N SER A 114 21.14 -11.58 -7.45
CA SER A 114 20.15 -12.36 -8.21
C SER A 114 18.96 -11.56 -8.79
N MET A 115 18.69 -10.33 -8.34
CA MET A 115 17.54 -9.54 -8.79
C MET A 115 17.93 -8.14 -9.26
N THR A 116 17.21 -7.61 -10.24
CA THR A 116 17.40 -6.25 -10.73
C THR A 116 16.71 -5.26 -9.80
N GLU A 117 17.48 -4.39 -9.15
CA GLU A 117 16.99 -3.44 -8.16
C GLU A 117 17.52 -2.03 -8.42
N PHE A 118 16.75 -1.02 -8.02
CA PHE A 118 17.17 0.36 -8.01
C PHE A 118 16.64 1.10 -6.78
N LEU A 119 17.35 2.14 -6.36
CA LEU A 119 16.96 3.01 -5.26
C LEU A 119 16.44 4.34 -5.82
N LEU A 120 15.23 4.72 -5.38
CA LEU A 120 14.56 5.93 -5.83
C LEU A 120 14.38 6.91 -4.68
N ILE A 121 14.95 8.11 -4.81
CA ILE A 121 14.75 9.24 -3.90
C ILE A 121 14.14 10.39 -4.71
N VAL A 122 12.84 10.62 -4.56
CA VAL A 122 12.11 11.65 -5.34
C VAL A 122 11.79 12.89 -4.51
N ARG A 123 11.46 12.73 -3.23
CA ARG A 123 11.00 13.85 -2.40
C ARG A 123 12.14 14.70 -1.86
N ARG A 124 11.90 16.02 -1.79
CA ARG A 124 12.71 16.91 -0.95
C ARG A 124 12.50 16.55 0.53
N ILE A 125 13.58 16.52 1.29
CA ILE A 125 13.54 16.14 2.70
C ILE A 125 13.43 17.42 3.53
N THR A 126 12.27 17.62 4.17
CA THR A 126 12.07 18.77 5.05
C THR A 126 12.62 18.52 6.46
N ARG A 127 12.62 17.28 6.92
CA ARG A 127 13.13 16.87 8.25
C ARG A 127 13.75 15.46 8.19
N GLY A 128 14.86 15.26 8.89
CA GLY A 128 15.54 13.96 9.04
C GLY A 128 16.33 13.49 7.82
N ILE A 129 16.62 12.20 7.75
CA ILE A 129 17.32 11.54 6.62
C ILE A 129 16.29 10.96 5.65
N ALA A 130 16.52 11.10 4.34
CA ALA A 130 15.70 10.41 3.34
C ALA A 130 15.85 8.90 3.48
N GLN A 131 14.73 8.22 3.67
CA GLN A 131 14.65 6.80 3.38
C GLN A 131 14.43 6.63 1.87
N PRO A 132 15.37 6.00 1.15
CA PRO A 132 15.17 5.67 -0.25
C PRO A 132 14.06 4.62 -0.41
N LEU A 133 13.34 4.72 -1.52
CA LEU A 133 12.45 3.67 -1.96
C LEU A 133 13.27 2.64 -2.75
N ARG A 134 13.38 1.42 -2.24
CA ARG A 134 13.94 0.29 -2.96
C ARG A 134 12.88 -0.31 -3.87
N CYS A 135 13.15 -0.33 -5.16
CA CYS A 135 12.31 -0.94 -6.18
C CYS A 135 13.01 -2.19 -6.72
N THR A 136 12.41 -3.34 -6.52
CA THR A 136 12.88 -4.64 -7.02
C THR A 136 12.01 -5.08 -8.18
N VAL A 137 12.61 -5.35 -9.32
CA VAL A 137 11.91 -5.94 -10.47
C VAL A 137 11.87 -7.44 -10.27
N VAL A 138 10.69 -7.97 -9.96
CA VAL A 138 10.52 -9.39 -9.64
C VAL A 138 10.34 -10.21 -10.90
N VAL A 139 9.57 -9.69 -11.85
CA VAL A 139 9.33 -10.31 -13.16
C VAL A 139 9.27 -9.20 -14.19
N ASP A 140 9.82 -9.47 -15.37
CA ASP A 140 9.60 -8.66 -16.57
C ASP A 140 9.21 -9.57 -17.73
N THR A 141 7.97 -9.41 -18.19
CA THR A 141 7.38 -10.16 -19.30
C THR A 141 7.26 -9.32 -20.57
N ALA A 142 7.69 -8.05 -20.56
CA ALA A 142 7.58 -7.17 -21.70
C ALA A 142 8.56 -7.59 -22.82
N GLN A 143 8.10 -7.50 -24.07
CA GLN A 143 8.91 -7.71 -25.28
C GLN A 143 8.78 -6.46 -26.16
N PRO A 144 9.87 -5.71 -26.41
CA PRO A 144 11.22 -5.87 -25.85
C PRO A 144 11.27 -5.60 -24.34
N ARG A 145 12.28 -6.18 -23.67
CA ARG A 145 12.50 -5.96 -22.23
C ARG A 145 12.71 -4.48 -21.95
N VAL A 146 12.01 -3.95 -20.93
CA VAL A 146 12.14 -2.53 -20.57
C VAL A 146 13.51 -2.30 -19.93
N LYS A 147 14.22 -1.25 -20.37
CA LYS A 147 15.54 -0.94 -19.79
C LYS A 147 15.37 -0.44 -18.36
N LEU A 148 16.34 -0.74 -17.49
CA LEU A 148 16.28 -0.31 -16.09
C LEU A 148 16.15 1.22 -15.95
N GLY A 149 16.88 1.98 -16.76
CA GLY A 149 16.79 3.44 -16.76
C GLY A 149 15.40 3.98 -17.19
N GLU A 150 14.69 3.30 -18.08
CA GLU A 150 13.32 3.67 -18.44
C GLU A 150 12.36 3.37 -17.29
N LEU A 151 12.54 2.23 -16.61
CA LEU A 151 11.73 1.86 -15.46
C LEU A 151 11.93 2.83 -14.27
N GLU A 152 13.16 3.29 -14.07
CA GLU A 152 13.49 4.34 -13.10
C GLU A 152 12.77 5.65 -13.42
N GLN A 153 12.82 6.09 -14.68
CA GLN A 153 12.14 7.30 -15.13
C GLN A 153 10.61 7.21 -15.01
N ILE A 154 10.02 6.07 -15.38
CA ILE A 154 8.58 5.81 -15.21
C ILE A 154 8.22 5.89 -13.72
N SER A 155 9.00 5.22 -12.86
CA SER A 155 8.75 5.21 -11.42
C SER A 155 8.87 6.61 -10.82
N TYR A 156 9.85 7.40 -11.28
CA TYR A 156 10.04 8.79 -10.87
C TYR A 156 8.86 9.67 -11.31
N ALA A 157 8.41 9.57 -12.56
CA ALA A 157 7.27 10.32 -13.06
C ALA A 157 5.97 10.01 -12.30
N LEU A 158 5.74 8.74 -11.97
CA LEU A 158 4.56 8.30 -11.21
C LEU A 158 4.52 8.90 -9.79
N CYS A 159 5.65 9.29 -9.19
CA CYS A 159 5.68 9.94 -7.87
C CYS A 159 5.06 11.35 -7.85
N TYR A 160 4.83 11.97 -9.02
CA TYR A 160 4.14 13.27 -9.14
C TYR A 160 2.64 13.12 -9.38
N GLN A 161 2.13 11.90 -9.55
CA GLN A 161 0.79 11.63 -10.08
C GLN A 161 -0.28 11.38 -9.01
N HIS A 162 -0.09 11.86 -7.79
CA HIS A 162 -0.99 11.55 -6.66
C HIS A 162 -2.05 12.64 -6.41
N ASP A 163 -2.01 13.78 -7.12
CA ASP A 163 -3.03 14.85 -7.10
C ASP A 163 -3.42 15.39 -5.71
N ILE A 164 -2.52 15.28 -4.72
CA ILE A 164 -2.75 15.74 -3.33
C ILE A 164 -1.91 16.96 -2.99
N CYS A 165 -0.75 17.12 -3.62
CA CYS A 165 0.09 18.28 -3.47
C CYS A 165 0.93 18.51 -4.73
N SER A 166 1.46 19.72 -4.87
CA SER A 166 2.22 20.17 -6.05
C SER A 166 3.68 19.67 -6.06
N GLY A 167 4.02 18.66 -5.26
CA GLY A 167 5.37 18.12 -5.13
C GLY A 167 5.36 16.59 -5.10
N PRO A 168 6.52 15.93 -5.29
CA PRO A 168 6.56 14.48 -5.40
C PRO A 168 6.33 13.78 -4.05
N THR A 169 5.68 12.62 -4.12
CA THR A 169 5.54 11.70 -2.99
C THR A 169 6.74 10.76 -2.85
N ALA A 170 6.87 10.14 -1.68
CA ALA A 170 7.93 9.18 -1.38
C ALA A 170 7.81 7.84 -2.14
N GLU A 171 6.72 7.61 -2.85
CA GLU A 171 6.42 6.37 -3.58
C GLU A 171 5.51 6.66 -4.77
N PRO A 172 5.47 5.81 -5.80
CA PRO A 172 4.61 6.02 -6.97
C PRO A 172 3.15 6.27 -6.59
N GLY A 173 2.48 7.20 -7.27
CA GLY A 173 1.11 7.61 -6.98
C GLY A 173 0.11 6.45 -6.96
N VAL A 174 0.29 5.46 -7.84
CA VAL A 174 -0.52 4.22 -7.83
C VAL A 174 -0.39 3.43 -6.53
N ILE A 175 0.81 3.34 -5.94
CA ILE A 175 1.02 2.69 -4.65
C ILE A 175 0.40 3.52 -3.54
N TYR A 176 0.62 4.83 -3.58
CA TYR A 176 0.09 5.75 -2.60
C TYR A 176 -1.44 5.63 -2.52
N CYS A 177 -2.13 5.74 -3.66
CA CYS A 177 -3.59 5.58 -3.74
C CYS A 177 -4.05 4.19 -3.26
N ALA A 178 -3.35 3.12 -3.65
CA ALA A 178 -3.66 1.77 -3.20
C ALA A 178 -3.56 1.62 -1.66
N LYS A 179 -2.62 2.31 -1.01
CA LYS A 179 -2.54 2.36 0.45
C LYS A 179 -3.71 3.12 1.05
N ASP A 180 -4.12 4.23 0.47
CA ASP A 180 -5.25 4.99 0.97
C ASP A 180 -6.57 4.24 0.82
N PHE A 181 -6.78 3.51 -0.28
CA PHE A 181 -7.90 2.57 -0.40
C PHE A 181 -7.85 1.48 0.68
N SER A 182 -6.66 0.97 1.00
CA SER A 182 -6.50 -0.02 2.08
C SER A 182 -6.85 0.57 3.45
N LYS A 183 -6.41 1.81 3.74
CA LYS A 183 -6.73 2.54 4.98
C LYS A 183 -8.23 2.82 5.08
N ARG A 184 -8.84 3.29 3.99
CA ARG A 184 -10.28 3.54 3.91
C ARG A 184 -11.07 2.26 4.15
N GLY A 185 -10.68 1.15 3.54
CA GLY A 185 -11.30 -0.14 3.80
C GLY A 185 -11.21 -0.53 5.28
N ARG A 186 -10.07 -0.27 5.94
CA ARG A 186 -9.91 -0.51 7.38
C ARG A 186 -10.82 0.35 8.23
N ASN A 187 -10.97 1.62 7.88
CA ASN A 187 -11.88 2.52 8.59
C ASN A 187 -13.32 2.07 8.44
N ASN A 188 -13.73 1.73 7.21
CA ASN A 188 -15.08 1.22 6.95
C ASN A 188 -15.37 -0.08 7.73
N TRP A 189 -14.39 -0.99 7.81
CA TRP A 189 -14.51 -2.20 8.62
C TRP A 189 -14.71 -1.88 10.11
N ARG A 190 -13.88 -0.98 10.68
CA ARG A 190 -14.01 -0.55 12.09
C ARG A 190 -15.38 0.05 12.38
N THR A 191 -15.92 0.86 11.47
CA THR A 191 -17.25 1.44 11.62
C THR A 191 -18.34 0.37 11.54
N SER A 192 -18.20 -0.63 10.66
CA SER A 192 -19.20 -1.70 10.52
C SER A 192 -19.21 -2.73 11.65
N THR A 193 -18.09 -2.92 12.34
CA THR A 193 -17.91 -3.97 13.37
C THR A 193 -18.01 -3.43 14.80
N ALA A 194 -18.39 -2.16 14.98
CA ALA A 194 -18.50 -1.48 16.28
C ALA A 194 -17.21 -1.41 17.13
N ASP A 195 -16.08 -1.95 16.67
CA ASP A 195 -14.74 -1.63 17.22
C ASP A 195 -14.42 -0.12 17.15
N GLY A 196 -15.12 0.64 16.29
CA GLY A 196 -15.10 2.11 16.27
C GLY A 196 -15.98 2.79 17.33
N ALA A 197 -16.89 2.05 17.99
CA ALA A 197 -17.68 2.54 19.12
C ALA A 197 -16.88 2.54 20.43
N THR A 198 -15.76 1.83 20.48
CA THR A 198 -14.76 1.92 21.55
C THR A 198 -13.67 2.94 21.19
N PHE A 199 -14.04 4.11 20.66
CA PHE A 199 -13.22 5.27 20.99
C PHE A 199 -13.43 5.44 22.49
N GLN A 200 -12.39 5.21 23.31
CA GLN A 200 -12.34 5.90 24.59
C GLN A 200 -12.39 7.37 24.21
N GLU A 201 -13.56 7.98 24.35
CA GLU A 201 -13.66 9.41 24.51
C GLU A 201 -12.70 9.71 25.65
N PHE A 202 -11.56 10.33 25.32
CA PHE A 202 -10.65 10.79 26.33
C PHE A 202 -11.41 11.93 27.00
N ASP A 203 -12.12 11.60 28.08
CA ASP A 203 -12.81 12.56 28.91
C ASP A 203 -11.77 13.57 29.35
N TYR A 204 -11.77 14.73 28.69
CA TYR A 204 -11.03 15.86 29.21
C TYR A 204 -11.64 16.15 30.57
N PRO A 205 -10.86 16.12 31.65
CA PRO A 205 -11.41 16.45 32.95
C PRO A 205 -12.01 17.86 32.86
N PRO A 206 -13.18 18.08 33.48
CA PRO A 206 -13.85 19.37 33.42
C PRO A 206 -12.89 20.48 33.87
N LEU A 207 -12.84 21.56 33.11
CA LEU A 207 -11.95 22.70 33.35
C LEU A 207 -12.22 23.27 34.75
N GLY A 208 -11.31 23.04 35.70
CA GLY A 208 -11.39 23.66 37.04
C GLY A 208 -10.84 22.87 38.24
N GLN A 209 -10.30 21.65 38.10
CA GLN A 209 -9.71 20.92 39.24
C GLN A 209 -8.19 21.07 39.33
N SER A 210 -7.69 21.27 40.55
CA SER A 210 -6.26 21.38 40.86
C SER A 210 -5.52 20.06 40.67
N GLU A 211 -4.25 20.13 40.28
CA GLU A 211 -3.44 18.98 39.85
C GLU A 211 -3.21 17.91 40.94
N GLU A 212 -3.39 18.27 42.21
CA GLU A 212 -3.22 17.36 43.35
C GLU A 212 -4.29 16.25 43.41
N VAL A 213 -5.52 16.56 42.99
CA VAL A 213 -6.61 15.57 42.89
C VAL A 213 -6.35 14.58 41.74
N ARG A 214 -5.57 15.00 40.73
CA ARG A 214 -5.24 14.20 39.53
C ARG A 214 -4.23 13.09 39.85
N ALA A 215 -3.35 13.29 40.83
CA ALA A 215 -2.32 12.32 41.21
C ALA A 215 -2.91 11.16 42.05
N GLN A 216 -3.89 11.44 42.91
CA GLN A 216 -4.46 10.44 43.82
C GLN A 216 -5.41 9.45 43.12
N ALA A 217 -5.99 9.82 41.99
CA ALA A 217 -6.90 8.96 41.21
C ALA A 217 -6.18 7.94 40.32
N GLN A 218 -4.85 8.05 40.15
CA GLN A 218 -4.06 7.13 39.31
C GLN A 218 -3.38 6.01 40.09
N GLU A 219 -3.49 5.99 41.42
CA GLU A 219 -2.84 5.00 42.29
C GLU A 219 -3.80 3.95 42.91
N GLN A 220 -5.07 3.91 42.49
CA GLN A 220 -6.04 2.87 42.91
C GLN A 220 -6.44 1.95 41.76
#